data_AF-A0A1F3TAC7-F1
#
_entry.id   AF-A0A1F3TAC7-F1
#
_cell.length_a   1.000
_cell.length_b   1.000
_cell.length_c   1.000
_cell.angle_alpha   90.00
_cell.angle_beta   90.00
_cell.angle_gamma   90.00
#
_symmetry.space_group_name_H-M   'P 1'
#
loop_
_entity.id
_entity.type
_entity.pdbx_description
1 polymer ?
#
loop_
_entity_poly.entity_id
_entity_poly.type
_entity_poly.pdbx_seq_one_letter_code
_entity_poly.pdbx_strand_id
1 'polypeptide(L)'
;MINSNDKHFFNKINEQEREELLVQLGNNPTDIFLWLKNEPENIEEFKSVGILSDKRICLEISGSILKKITSSALVNKTILIKFNIKNYFYFSTGHLSAAADNRYYLLIENPIFRHEQRKDFRIETSRLHRIQFKVDEEVFEGLDVSAGGISFKTKTKNNDRFKPGNNYLNCKLRINQFQCEIRAAKVVKTFEETYKDKTDGKNYKFLTVCLKFHGLTEEEENALASFILNEARGIMLAKKLLSK
;
A
#
# COMPACT_ATOMS: atom_id res chain seq x y z
N MET A 1 33.66 9.63 -4.92
CA MET A 1 33.03 8.87 -3.81
C MET A 1 31.53 8.95 -3.99
N ILE A 2 30.90 7.83 -4.36
CA ILE A 2 29.45 7.75 -4.60
C ILE A 2 28.85 7.16 -3.31
N ASN A 3 28.06 7.95 -2.59
CA ASN A 3 27.35 7.48 -1.39
C ASN A 3 26.30 6.43 -1.80
N SER A 4 26.33 5.28 -1.12
CA SER A 4 25.63 4.05 -1.49
C SER A 4 24.17 3.95 -1.04
N ASN A 5 23.42 5.07 -0.93
CA ASN A 5 22.02 5.04 -0.46
C ASN A 5 20.95 5.44 -1.49
N ASP A 6 21.33 5.94 -2.67
CA ASP A 6 20.36 6.50 -3.63
C ASP A 6 19.89 5.54 -4.73
N LYS A 7 20.39 4.30 -4.77
CA LYS A 7 20.12 3.36 -5.89
C LYS A 7 18.78 2.62 -5.84
N HIS A 8 17.99 2.74 -4.77
CA HIS A 8 16.85 1.83 -4.55
C HIS A 8 15.47 2.48 -4.39
N PHE A 9 15.31 3.78 -4.60
CA PHE A 9 14.06 4.45 -4.23
C PHE A 9 13.19 4.93 -5.40
N PHE A 10 13.75 5.19 -6.60
CA PHE A 10 12.95 5.64 -7.75
C PHE A 10 13.51 5.06 -9.05
N ASN A 11 12.90 3.98 -9.55
CA ASN A 11 13.29 3.39 -10.83
C ASN A 11 12.54 4.10 -11.96
N LYS A 12 13.27 4.74 -12.87
CA LYS A 12 12.68 5.23 -14.13
C LYS A 12 12.17 4.03 -14.92
N ILE A 13 10.88 4.01 -15.25
CA ILE A 13 10.30 2.95 -16.08
C ILE A 13 10.71 3.15 -17.54
N ASN A 14 10.78 2.06 -18.30
CA ASN A 14 11.09 2.14 -19.73
C ASN A 14 9.87 2.61 -20.55
N GLU A 15 10.06 2.86 -21.84
CA GLU A 15 9.03 3.43 -22.72
C GLU A 15 7.84 2.46 -22.92
N GLN A 16 8.10 1.16 -23.04
CA GLN A 16 7.03 0.17 -23.14
C GLN A 16 6.17 0.14 -21.86
N GLU A 17 6.82 0.07 -20.69
CA GLU A 17 6.14 0.13 -19.39
C GLU A 17 5.35 1.44 -19.24
N ARG A 18 5.88 2.56 -19.71
CA ARG A 18 5.19 3.85 -19.72
C ARG A 18 3.90 3.80 -20.53
N GLU A 19 3.95 3.27 -21.75
CA GLU A 19 2.76 3.18 -22.61
C GLU A 19 1.67 2.29 -22.00
N GLU A 20 2.06 1.12 -21.48
CA GLU A 20 1.15 0.22 -20.77
C GLU A 20 0.53 0.90 -19.54
N LEU A 21 1.33 1.64 -18.78
CA LEU A 21 0.89 2.37 -17.59
C LEU A 21 -0.12 3.48 -17.90
N LEU A 22 0.12 4.27 -18.96
CA LEU A 22 -0.80 5.33 -19.39
C LEU A 22 -2.14 4.75 -19.86
N VAL A 23 -2.10 3.65 -20.63
CA VAL A 23 -3.31 2.93 -21.03
C VAL A 23 -4.05 2.41 -19.80
N GLN A 24 -3.33 1.87 -18.82
CA GLN A 24 -3.93 1.39 -17.58
C GLN A 24 -4.61 2.52 -16.79
N LEU A 25 -3.96 3.67 -16.66
CA LEU A 25 -4.51 4.87 -16.02
C LEU A 25 -5.78 5.38 -16.70
N GLY A 26 -5.81 5.34 -18.03
CA GLY A 26 -6.97 5.75 -18.81
C GLY A 26 -8.16 4.81 -18.69
N ASN A 27 -7.89 3.50 -18.65
CA ASN A 27 -8.94 2.47 -18.66
C ASN A 27 -9.44 2.06 -17.28
N ASN A 28 -8.69 2.37 -16.21
CA ASN A 28 -9.07 2.01 -14.84
C ASN A 28 -9.13 3.28 -13.98
N PRO A 29 -10.27 3.56 -13.34
CA PRO A 29 -10.38 4.71 -12.45
C PRO A 29 -9.34 4.64 -11.33
N THR A 30 -8.44 5.61 -11.31
CA THR A 30 -7.29 5.68 -10.41
C THR A 30 -7.23 7.04 -9.76
N ASP A 31 -7.00 7.08 -8.45
CA ASP A 31 -6.82 8.34 -7.74
C ASP A 31 -5.42 8.91 -8.06
N ILE A 32 -5.41 10.17 -8.48
CA ILE A 32 -4.22 10.91 -8.92
C ILE A 32 -4.11 12.16 -8.06
N PHE A 33 -2.96 12.33 -7.42
CA PHE A 33 -2.65 13.44 -6.53
C PHE A 33 -1.71 14.41 -7.25
N LEU A 34 -2.11 15.68 -7.30
CA LEU A 34 -1.40 16.72 -8.02
C LEU A 34 -1.07 17.88 -7.07
N TRP A 35 0.13 18.46 -7.19
CA TRP A 35 0.53 19.64 -6.40
C TRP A 35 1.68 20.40 -7.07
N LEU A 36 1.96 21.63 -6.61
CA LEU A 36 3.11 22.41 -7.07
C LEU A 36 4.36 22.05 -6.27
N LYS A 37 5.53 22.10 -6.91
CA LYS A 37 6.82 21.70 -6.30
C LYS A 37 7.10 22.35 -4.93
N ASN A 38 6.69 23.60 -4.74
CA ASN A 38 6.96 24.38 -3.54
C ASN A 38 5.76 24.47 -2.58
N GLU A 39 4.68 23.72 -2.83
CA GLU A 39 3.44 23.75 -2.04
C GLU A 39 2.93 22.32 -1.75
N PRO A 40 3.72 21.47 -1.06
CA PRO A 40 3.36 20.07 -0.79
C PRO A 40 2.14 19.89 0.11
N GLU A 41 1.71 20.92 0.82
CA GLU A 41 0.50 20.95 1.65
C GLU A 41 -0.79 21.16 0.83
N ASN A 42 -0.68 21.69 -0.39
CA ASN A 42 -1.82 22.02 -1.27
C ASN A 42 -2.07 20.92 -2.31
N ILE A 43 -2.30 19.69 -1.85
CA ILE A 43 -2.55 18.55 -2.73
C ILE A 43 -4.01 18.56 -3.19
N GLU A 44 -4.20 18.57 -4.51
CA GLU A 44 -5.49 18.34 -5.14
C GLU A 44 -5.61 16.88 -5.57
N GLU A 45 -6.77 16.27 -5.29
CA GLU A 45 -7.06 14.88 -5.63
C GLU A 45 -8.01 14.82 -6.82
N PHE A 46 -7.65 13.99 -7.80
CA PHE A 46 -8.40 13.76 -9.02
C PHE A 46 -8.63 12.26 -9.20
N LYS A 47 -9.60 11.92 -10.04
CA LYS A 47 -9.85 10.55 -10.49
C LYS A 47 -9.67 10.47 -11.99
N SER A 48 -8.91 9.49 -12.47
CA SER A 48 -8.86 9.20 -13.90
C SER A 48 -10.17 8.62 -14.39
N VAL A 49 -10.62 9.08 -15.56
CA VAL A 49 -11.88 8.65 -16.18
C VAL A 49 -11.73 8.28 -17.66
N GLY A 50 -10.53 8.43 -18.23
CA GLY A 50 -10.27 8.11 -19.63
C GLY A 50 -8.86 8.49 -20.08
N ILE A 51 -8.53 8.14 -21.31
CA ILE A 51 -7.33 8.58 -22.04
C ILE A 51 -7.72 9.01 -23.45
N LEU A 52 -7.15 10.11 -23.92
CA LEU A 52 -7.33 10.61 -25.27
C LEU A 52 -6.36 9.93 -26.25
N SER A 53 -6.62 10.06 -27.56
CA SER A 53 -5.74 9.51 -28.61
C SER A 53 -4.32 10.07 -28.57
N ASP A 54 -4.16 11.30 -28.08
CA ASP A 54 -2.87 11.96 -27.86
C ASP A 54 -2.23 11.67 -26.50
N LYS A 55 -2.71 10.63 -25.81
CA LYS A 55 -2.21 10.13 -24.52
C LYS A 55 -2.44 11.03 -23.31
N ARG A 56 -3.20 12.12 -23.44
CA ARG A 56 -3.64 12.90 -22.27
C ARG A 56 -4.64 12.10 -21.44
N ILE A 57 -4.43 12.06 -20.12
CA ILE A 57 -5.34 11.40 -19.18
C ILE A 57 -6.48 12.37 -18.84
N CYS A 58 -7.72 11.90 -18.99
CA CYS A 58 -8.90 12.65 -18.62
C CYS A 58 -9.18 12.47 -17.11
N LEU A 59 -9.34 13.59 -16.40
CA LEU A 59 -9.49 13.64 -14.96
C LEU A 59 -10.78 14.37 -14.54
N GLU A 60 -11.32 13.97 -13.39
CA GLU A 60 -12.38 14.67 -12.68
C GLU A 60 -11.94 14.95 -11.23
N ILE A 61 -12.31 16.09 -10.65
CA ILE A 61 -11.96 16.42 -9.26
C ILE A 61 -12.63 15.40 -8.30
N SER A 62 -11.80 14.81 -7.44
CA SER A 62 -12.26 13.97 -6.33
C SER A 62 -12.63 14.87 -5.14
N GLY A 63 -13.89 14.82 -4.70
CA GLY A 63 -14.34 15.58 -3.53
C GLY A 63 -15.80 16.00 -3.54
N SER A 64 -16.19 16.76 -2.51
CA SER A 64 -17.54 17.31 -2.32
C SER A 64 -17.91 18.27 -3.46
N ILE A 65 -19.21 18.40 -3.72
CA ILE A 65 -19.79 19.20 -4.81
C ILE A 65 -19.22 20.63 -4.85
N LEU A 66 -18.91 21.22 -3.69
CA LEU A 66 -18.32 22.56 -3.59
C LEU A 66 -16.93 22.69 -4.24
N LYS A 67 -16.08 21.66 -4.15
CA LYS A 67 -14.76 21.65 -4.81
C LYS A 67 -14.86 21.48 -6.33
N LYS A 68 -15.99 20.97 -6.85
CA LYS A 68 -16.22 20.79 -8.29
C LYS A 68 -16.64 22.09 -8.99
N ILE A 69 -16.96 23.14 -8.22
CA ILE A 69 -17.43 24.43 -8.74
C ILE A 69 -16.24 25.38 -9.00
N THR A 70 -15.16 25.26 -8.24
CA THR A 70 -13.95 26.07 -8.46
C THR A 70 -12.97 25.35 -9.38
N SER A 71 -12.43 26.08 -10.36
CA SER A 71 -11.36 25.54 -11.21
C SER A 71 -10.11 25.24 -10.36
N SER A 72 -9.42 24.16 -10.68
CA SER A 72 -8.16 23.79 -10.04
C SER A 72 -7.12 24.92 -10.13
N ALA A 73 -6.41 25.18 -9.04
CA ALA A 73 -5.34 26.18 -9.01
C ALA A 73 -4.07 25.71 -9.75
N LEU A 74 -4.07 24.45 -10.22
CA LEU A 74 -2.96 23.78 -10.88
C LEU A 74 -2.99 23.91 -12.41
N VAL A 75 -4.10 24.42 -12.98
CA VAL A 75 -4.26 24.59 -14.43
C VAL A 75 -3.17 25.49 -15.00
N ASN A 76 -2.60 25.09 -16.14
CA ASN A 76 -1.53 25.79 -16.87
C ASN A 76 -0.22 25.95 -16.07
N LYS A 77 -0.02 25.15 -15.01
CA LYS A 77 1.24 25.09 -14.26
C LYS A 77 1.96 23.77 -14.50
N THR A 78 3.26 23.74 -14.27
CA THR A 78 4.01 22.49 -14.13
C THR A 78 3.73 21.91 -12.75
N ILE A 79 3.26 20.68 -12.72
CA ILE A 79 2.81 20.00 -11.51
C ILE A 79 3.61 18.74 -11.23
N LEU A 80 3.71 18.40 -9.95
CA LEU A 80 4.10 17.08 -9.50
C LEU A 80 2.88 16.16 -9.50
N ILE A 81 3.13 14.91 -9.89
CA ILE A 81 2.09 13.90 -10.10
C ILE A 81 2.45 12.70 -9.23
N LYS A 82 1.48 12.19 -8.49
CA LYS A 82 1.56 10.89 -7.81
C LYS A 82 0.30 10.09 -8.05
N PHE A 83 0.46 8.81 -8.32
CA PHE A 83 -0.65 7.86 -8.33
C PHE A 83 -0.17 6.49 -7.85
N ASN A 84 -1.12 5.63 -7.51
CA ASN A 84 -0.83 4.26 -7.10
C ASN A 84 -1.51 3.28 -8.04
N ILE A 85 -0.74 2.32 -8.54
CA ILE A 85 -1.28 1.15 -9.20
C ILE A 85 -0.73 -0.10 -8.52
N LYS A 86 -1.64 -0.92 -7.98
CA LYS A 86 -1.32 -2.11 -7.18
C LYS A 86 -0.44 -1.74 -5.97
N ASN A 87 0.81 -2.19 -5.96
CA ASN A 87 1.77 -2.02 -4.87
C ASN A 87 2.86 -0.98 -5.21
N TYR A 88 2.67 -0.20 -6.27
CA TYR A 88 3.67 0.75 -6.74
C TYR A 88 3.13 2.16 -6.70
N PHE A 89 3.86 3.04 -6.03
CA PHE A 89 3.71 4.47 -6.26
C PHE A 89 4.45 4.86 -7.53
N TYR A 90 3.80 5.68 -8.33
CA TYR A 90 4.38 6.30 -9.51
C TYR A 90 4.43 7.79 -9.31
N PHE A 91 5.52 8.39 -9.81
CA PHE A 91 5.81 9.80 -9.67
C PHE A 91 6.26 10.37 -11.00
N SER A 92 5.80 11.57 -11.34
CA SER A 92 6.24 12.29 -12.53
C SER A 92 5.96 13.78 -12.39
N THR A 93 6.22 14.51 -13.46
CA THR A 93 5.82 15.90 -13.65
C THR A 93 5.09 16.06 -14.97
N GLY A 94 4.15 16.99 -15.01
CA GLY A 94 3.36 17.24 -16.20
C GLY A 94 2.60 18.55 -16.16
N HIS A 95 1.63 18.65 -17.04
CA HIS A 95 0.78 19.82 -17.21
C HIS A 95 -0.69 19.44 -17.10
N LEU A 96 -1.44 20.27 -16.39
CA LEU A 96 -2.89 20.16 -16.27
C LEU A 96 -3.55 21.26 -17.10
N SER A 97 -4.49 20.89 -17.95
CA SER A 97 -5.33 21.82 -18.69
C SER A 97 -6.79 21.60 -18.33
N ALA A 98 -7.56 22.69 -18.24
CA ALA A 98 -9.01 22.57 -18.11
C ALA A 98 -9.63 22.12 -19.44
N ALA A 99 -10.67 21.30 -19.37
CA ALA A 99 -11.52 20.92 -20.48
C ALA A 99 -12.91 21.56 -20.32
N ALA A 100 -13.76 21.41 -21.34
CA ALA A 100 -15.19 21.62 -21.15
C ALA A 100 -15.74 20.61 -20.11
N ASP A 101 -16.89 20.92 -19.51
CA ASP A 101 -17.64 20.00 -18.65
C ASP A 101 -16.97 19.62 -17.31
N ASN A 102 -16.25 20.55 -16.67
CA ASN A 102 -15.59 20.37 -15.37
C ASN A 102 -14.56 19.22 -15.33
N ARG A 103 -14.02 18.86 -16.50
CA ARG A 103 -12.95 17.89 -16.65
C ARG A 103 -11.60 18.56 -16.83
N TYR A 104 -10.56 17.76 -16.65
CA TYR A 104 -9.18 18.19 -16.83
C TYR A 104 -8.42 17.19 -17.69
N TYR A 105 -7.44 17.69 -18.44
CA TYR A 105 -6.52 16.87 -19.20
C TYR A 105 -5.13 16.96 -18.60
N LEU A 106 -4.61 15.82 -18.17
CA LEU A 106 -3.27 15.67 -17.64
C LEU A 106 -2.34 15.13 -18.72
N LEU A 107 -1.32 15.90 -19.06
CA LEU A 107 -0.23 15.48 -19.94
C LEU A 107 1.00 15.14 -19.10
N ILE A 108 1.46 13.90 -19.17
CA ILE A 108 2.67 13.41 -18.46
C ILE A 108 3.85 13.40 -19.43
N GLU A 109 4.58 14.52 -19.50
CA GLU A 109 5.68 14.71 -20.46
C GLU A 109 7.01 14.12 -19.97
N ASN A 110 7.22 14.13 -18.67
CA ASN A 110 8.50 13.74 -18.08
C ASN A 110 8.55 12.23 -17.81
N PRO A 111 9.75 11.67 -17.61
CA PRO A 111 9.90 10.29 -17.16
C PRO A 111 9.02 9.98 -15.96
N ILE A 112 8.48 8.76 -15.95
CA ILE A 112 7.73 8.23 -14.80
C ILE A 112 8.70 7.40 -13.97
N PHE A 113 8.71 7.68 -12.68
CA PHE A 113 9.49 6.95 -11.69
C PHE A 113 8.58 6.05 -10.88
N ARG A 114 8.99 4.81 -10.67
CA ARG A 114 8.29 3.80 -9.89
C ARG A 114 9.00 3.57 -8.56
N HIS A 115 8.21 3.49 -7.49
CA HIS A 115 8.63 3.13 -6.14
C HIS A 115 7.72 2.03 -5.59
N GLU A 116 8.30 0.96 -5.05
CA GLU A 116 7.55 -0.10 -4.36
C GLU A 116 7.08 0.37 -3.00
N GLN A 117 5.77 0.26 -2.71
CA GLN A 117 5.20 0.66 -1.41
C GLN A 117 5.77 -0.12 -0.22
N ARG A 118 6.21 -1.36 -0.45
CA ARG A 118 6.74 -2.26 0.55
C ARG A 118 7.87 -3.05 -0.08
N LYS A 119 9.03 -3.06 0.57
CA LYS A 119 10.14 -3.95 0.20
C LYS A 119 9.75 -5.42 0.32
N ASP A 120 8.84 -5.73 1.25
CA ASP A 120 8.47 -7.10 1.57
C ASP A 120 7.06 -7.46 1.09
N PHE A 121 6.96 -8.62 0.46
CA PHE A 121 5.67 -9.26 0.15
C PHE A 121 4.94 -9.63 1.45
N ARG A 122 3.60 -9.54 1.43
CA ARG A 122 2.74 -9.94 2.55
C ARG A 122 1.79 -11.05 2.14
N ILE A 123 1.69 -12.08 2.97
CA ILE A 123 0.61 -13.08 2.87
C ILE A 123 -0.44 -12.79 3.94
N GLU A 124 -1.70 -13.01 3.59
CA GLU A 124 -2.84 -12.89 4.49
C GLU A 124 -3.21 -14.26 5.07
N THR A 125 -3.73 -14.25 6.31
CA THR A 125 -4.32 -15.44 6.93
C THR A 125 -5.47 -15.93 6.07
N SER A 126 -5.51 -17.25 5.87
CA SER A 126 -6.53 -17.91 5.05
C SER A 126 -6.68 -19.36 5.50
N ARG A 127 -7.58 -20.12 4.86
CA ARG A 127 -7.66 -21.58 5.08
C ARG A 127 -6.36 -22.31 4.76
N LEU A 128 -5.50 -21.73 3.92
CA LEU A 128 -4.23 -22.31 3.51
C LEU A 128 -3.03 -21.81 4.35
N HIS A 129 -3.17 -20.66 4.99
CA HIS A 129 -2.09 -20.01 5.75
C HIS A 129 -2.62 -19.65 7.12
N ARG A 130 -2.26 -20.43 8.12
CA ARG A 130 -2.51 -20.09 9.51
C ARG A 130 -1.31 -19.31 10.05
N ILE A 131 -1.51 -18.02 10.30
CA ILE A 131 -0.50 -17.14 10.87
C ILE A 131 -0.80 -16.97 12.36
N GLN A 132 0.19 -17.21 13.21
CA GLN A 132 0.08 -17.00 14.65
C GLN A 132 1.29 -16.21 15.16
N PHE A 133 1.05 -15.36 16.14
CA PHE A 133 2.09 -14.54 16.77
C PHE A 133 1.98 -14.63 18.28
N LYS A 134 3.05 -15.06 18.94
CA LYS A 134 3.14 -15.08 20.40
C LYS A 134 3.80 -13.80 20.91
N VAL A 135 3.11 -13.09 21.78
CA VAL A 135 3.65 -11.96 22.56
C VAL A 135 3.49 -12.32 24.03
N ASP A 136 4.60 -12.34 24.76
CA ASP A 136 4.67 -12.85 26.13
C ASP A 136 4.16 -14.31 26.19
N GLU A 137 3.11 -14.57 26.97
CA GLU A 137 2.46 -15.87 27.08
C GLU A 137 1.16 -16.01 26.27
N GLU A 138 0.79 -15.00 25.48
CA GLU A 138 -0.46 -15.00 24.71
C GLU A 138 -0.18 -15.19 23.21
N VAL A 139 -0.98 -16.06 22.59
CA VAL A 139 -0.94 -16.32 21.14
C VAL A 139 -2.10 -15.60 20.47
N PHE A 140 -1.76 -14.82 19.45
CA PHE A 140 -2.70 -14.08 18.62
C PHE A 140 -2.77 -14.71 17.22
N GLU A 141 -3.97 -14.74 16.64
CA GLU A 141 -4.16 -15.12 15.24
C GLU A 141 -3.83 -13.90 14.36
N GLY A 142 -2.85 -14.07 13.47
CA GLY A 142 -2.38 -13.04 12.55
C GLY A 142 -3.39 -12.78 11.44
N LEU A 143 -3.47 -11.53 10.97
CA LEU A 143 -4.21 -11.15 9.77
C LEU A 143 -3.32 -11.19 8.53
N ASP A 144 -2.09 -10.66 8.64
CA ASP A 144 -1.10 -10.68 7.57
C ASP A 144 0.32 -10.68 8.13
N VAL A 145 1.28 -11.16 7.34
CA VAL A 145 2.71 -11.13 7.70
C VAL A 145 3.60 -10.88 6.49
N SER A 146 4.69 -10.14 6.73
CA SER A 146 5.85 -9.89 5.85
C SER A 146 7.14 -10.23 6.58
N ALA A 147 8.27 -10.22 5.87
CA ALA A 147 9.59 -10.30 6.49
C ALA A 147 9.84 -9.19 7.52
N GLY A 148 9.33 -7.98 7.28
CA GLY A 148 9.48 -6.84 8.19
C GLY A 148 8.41 -6.68 9.28
N GLY A 149 7.35 -7.50 9.34
CA GLY A 149 6.31 -7.31 10.37
C GLY A 149 5.02 -8.09 10.16
N ILE A 150 4.11 -7.96 11.15
CA ILE A 150 2.85 -8.71 11.25
C ILE A 150 1.71 -7.79 11.69
N SER A 151 0.48 -8.17 11.37
CA SER A 151 -0.72 -7.62 11.99
C SER A 151 -1.59 -8.72 12.60
N PHE A 152 -2.33 -8.42 13.66
CA PHE A 152 -3.30 -9.33 14.29
C PHE A 152 -4.45 -8.58 14.93
N LYS A 153 -5.54 -9.30 15.27
CA LYS A 153 -6.70 -8.74 15.99
C LYS A 153 -6.67 -9.12 17.46
N THR A 154 -7.12 -8.20 18.30
CA THR A 154 -7.32 -8.45 19.73
C THR A 154 -8.53 -7.68 20.27
N LYS A 155 -8.88 -7.92 21.53
CA LYS A 155 -9.97 -7.20 22.21
C LYS A 155 -9.55 -5.75 22.47
N THR A 156 -10.49 -4.81 22.34
CA THR A 156 -10.23 -3.36 22.57
C THR A 156 -9.69 -3.05 23.96
N LYS A 157 -10.00 -3.87 24.97
CA LYS A 157 -9.40 -3.77 26.32
C LYS A 157 -7.87 -3.86 26.35
N ASN A 158 -7.25 -4.42 25.30
CA ASN A 158 -5.79 -4.53 25.19
C ASN A 158 -5.14 -3.28 24.56
N ASN A 159 -5.89 -2.20 24.35
CA ASN A 159 -5.35 -0.96 23.75
C ASN A 159 -4.14 -0.41 24.53
N ASP A 160 -4.20 -0.40 25.87
CA ASP A 160 -3.08 0.03 26.69
C ASP A 160 -1.86 -0.88 26.56
N ARG A 161 -2.09 -2.20 26.43
CA ARG A 161 -1.01 -3.16 26.18
C ARG A 161 -0.33 -2.84 24.86
N PHE A 162 -1.08 -2.62 23.79
CA PHE A 162 -0.57 -2.42 22.43
C PHE A 162 -0.55 -0.95 21.98
N LYS A 163 -0.07 -0.03 22.82
CA LYS A 163 0.11 1.36 22.39
C LYS A 163 1.23 1.49 21.34
N PRO A 164 1.07 2.33 20.29
CA PRO A 164 2.16 2.65 19.37
C PRO A 164 3.40 3.09 20.12
N GLY A 165 4.56 2.54 19.75
CA GLY A 165 5.82 2.75 20.45
C GLY A 165 6.23 1.61 21.38
N ASN A 166 5.29 0.84 21.92
CA ASN A 166 5.59 -0.30 22.79
C ASN A 166 6.43 -1.34 22.03
N ASN A 167 7.35 -1.96 22.75
CA ASN A 167 8.26 -2.96 22.21
C ASN A 167 8.14 -4.26 23.00
N TYR A 168 8.12 -5.38 22.30
CA TYR A 168 8.07 -6.71 22.87
C TYR A 168 9.31 -7.49 22.44
N LEU A 169 9.84 -8.29 23.35
CA LEU A 169 11.03 -9.08 23.11
C LEU A 169 10.67 -10.56 23.00
N ASN A 170 11.54 -11.34 22.36
CA ASN A 170 11.47 -12.81 22.31
C ASN A 170 10.09 -13.33 21.85
N CYS A 171 9.50 -12.65 20.87
CA CYS A 171 8.23 -13.05 20.28
C CYS A 171 8.43 -14.29 19.39
N LYS A 172 7.34 -14.98 19.06
CA LYS A 172 7.39 -16.13 18.14
C LYS A 172 6.40 -15.95 17.01
N LEU A 173 6.89 -16.06 15.78
CA LEU A 173 6.05 -16.10 14.58
C LEU A 173 5.89 -17.55 14.14
N ARG A 174 4.67 -17.94 13.82
CA ARG A 174 4.35 -19.20 13.17
C ARG A 174 3.51 -18.95 11.92
N ILE A 175 3.92 -19.56 10.82
CA ILE A 175 3.16 -19.61 9.57
C ILE A 175 3.06 -21.08 9.17
N ASN A 176 1.87 -21.67 9.30
CA ASN A 176 1.69 -23.12 9.09
C ASN A 176 2.65 -23.96 9.98
N GLN A 177 3.61 -24.66 9.36
CA GLN A 177 4.65 -25.43 10.07
C GLN A 177 5.93 -24.64 10.30
N PHE A 178 6.14 -23.54 9.57
CA PHE A 178 7.29 -22.67 9.75
C PHE A 178 7.17 -21.89 11.05
N GLN A 179 8.27 -21.83 11.79
CA GLN A 179 8.38 -21.06 13.04
C GLN A 179 9.70 -20.31 13.04
N CYS A 180 9.66 -19.05 13.49
CA CYS A 180 10.87 -18.29 13.76
C CYS A 180 10.71 -17.45 15.04
N GLU A 181 11.84 -17.20 15.68
CA GLU A 181 11.91 -16.29 16.83
C GLU A 181 12.12 -14.86 16.33
N ILE A 182 11.32 -13.94 16.86
CA ILE A 182 11.40 -12.52 16.58
C ILE A 182 12.00 -11.85 17.82
N ARG A 183 13.28 -11.46 17.74
CA ARG A 183 14.02 -10.89 18.88
C ARG A 183 13.33 -9.68 19.48
N ALA A 184 12.83 -8.78 18.63
CA ALA A 184 12.03 -7.64 19.06
C ALA A 184 10.91 -7.32 18.06
N ALA A 185 9.77 -6.84 18.55
CA ALA A 185 8.65 -6.39 17.75
C ALA A 185 8.05 -5.10 18.34
N LYS A 186 8.00 -4.03 17.54
CA LYS A 186 7.51 -2.71 17.96
C LYS A 186 6.14 -2.42 17.39
N VAL A 187 5.21 -1.93 18.21
CA VAL A 187 3.90 -1.44 17.75
C VAL A 187 4.11 -0.16 16.93
N VAL A 188 3.75 -0.23 15.66
CA VAL A 188 3.81 0.92 14.75
C VAL A 188 2.47 1.63 14.60
N LYS A 189 1.37 0.88 14.68
CA LYS A 189 0.02 1.40 14.50
C LYS A 189 -1.00 0.50 15.20
N THR A 190 -2.04 1.12 15.75
CA THR A 190 -3.28 0.45 16.13
C THR A 190 -4.47 1.22 15.60
N PHE A 191 -5.57 0.53 15.34
CA PHE A 191 -6.84 1.14 14.99
C PHE A 191 -8.00 0.21 15.33
N GLU A 192 -9.14 0.78 15.69
CA GLU A 192 -10.35 0.01 15.96
C GLU A 192 -11.11 -0.28 14.66
N GLU A 193 -11.59 -1.50 14.54
CA GLU A 193 -12.47 -1.92 13.45
C GLU A 193 -13.78 -2.46 14.03
N THR A 194 -14.88 -2.14 13.37
CA THR A 194 -16.19 -2.70 13.70
C THR A 194 -16.56 -3.74 12.65
N TYR A 195 -16.75 -4.98 13.11
CA TYR A 195 -17.28 -6.06 12.29
C TYR A 195 -18.74 -6.27 12.62
N LYS A 196 -19.58 -6.30 11.59
CA LYS A 196 -20.97 -6.71 11.73
C LYS A 196 -21.05 -8.21 11.48
N ASP A 197 -21.37 -8.97 12.52
CA ASP A 197 -21.58 -10.40 12.39
C ASP A 197 -22.87 -10.66 11.61
N LYS A 198 -22.78 -11.53 10.60
CA LYS A 198 -23.90 -11.81 9.69
C LYS A 198 -24.95 -12.74 10.29
N THR A 199 -24.60 -13.45 11.36
CA THR A 199 -25.41 -14.47 12.03
C THR A 199 -26.30 -13.85 13.10
N ASP A 200 -25.77 -12.92 13.90
CA ASP A 200 -26.53 -12.26 14.99
C ASP A 200 -26.83 -10.77 14.72
N GLY A 201 -26.29 -10.21 13.64
CA GLY A 201 -26.49 -8.81 13.24
C GLY A 201 -25.79 -7.78 14.16
N LYS A 202 -25.05 -8.22 15.18
CA LYS A 202 -24.39 -7.35 16.15
C LYS A 202 -23.05 -6.83 15.63
N ASN A 203 -22.69 -5.68 16.16
CA ASN A 203 -21.41 -5.05 15.90
C ASN A 203 -20.41 -5.45 16.98
N TYR A 204 -19.31 -6.07 16.56
CA TYR A 204 -18.18 -6.40 17.40
C TYR A 204 -17.03 -5.45 17.10
N LYS A 205 -16.49 -4.82 18.14
CA LYS A 205 -15.31 -3.96 18.04
C LYS A 205 -14.05 -4.76 18.35
N PHE A 206 -13.05 -4.64 17.48
CA PHE A 206 -11.74 -5.23 17.69
C PHE A 206 -10.66 -4.17 17.50
N LEU A 207 -9.53 -4.39 18.16
CA LEU A 207 -8.32 -3.62 17.94
C LEU A 207 -7.43 -4.39 16.97
N THR A 208 -7.13 -3.77 15.84
CA THR A 208 -6.09 -4.27 14.92
C THR A 208 -4.75 -3.67 15.33
N VAL A 209 -3.76 -4.54 15.54
CA VAL A 209 -2.42 -4.19 15.99
C VAL A 209 -1.43 -4.49 14.87
N CYS A 210 -0.62 -3.51 14.50
CA CYS A 210 0.46 -3.66 13.52
C CYS A 210 1.81 -3.56 14.22
N LEU A 211 2.63 -4.61 14.08
CA LEU A 211 3.97 -4.70 14.63
C LEU A 211 5.01 -4.69 13.50
N LYS A 212 6.14 -4.03 13.75
CA LYS A 212 7.36 -4.11 12.93
C LYS A 212 8.39 -4.98 13.65
N PHE A 213 9.00 -5.92 12.93
CA PHE A 213 10.06 -6.76 13.46
C PHE A 213 11.39 -6.00 13.53
N HIS A 214 12.16 -6.31 14.56
CA HIS A 214 13.46 -5.73 14.83
C HIS A 214 14.42 -6.80 15.32
N GLY A 215 15.69 -6.64 14.95
CA GLY A 215 16.76 -7.54 15.37
C GLY A 215 16.69 -8.92 14.71
N LEU A 216 16.11 -9.06 13.52
CA LEU A 216 16.41 -10.20 12.65
C LEU A 216 17.79 -9.97 12.01
N THR A 217 18.57 -11.02 11.86
CA THR A 217 19.77 -11.02 11.02
C THR A 217 19.33 -10.99 9.55
N GLU A 218 20.22 -10.56 8.66
CA GLU A 218 19.96 -10.58 7.21
C GLU A 218 19.60 -11.98 6.71
N GLU A 219 20.24 -13.02 7.25
CA GLU A 219 19.94 -14.42 6.93
C GLU A 219 18.51 -14.82 7.36
N GLU A 220 18.11 -14.49 8.60
CA GLU A 220 16.76 -14.77 9.11
C GLU A 220 15.68 -14.00 8.34
N GLU A 221 15.94 -12.73 8.00
CA GLU A 221 15.04 -11.88 7.22
C GLU A 221 14.88 -12.44 5.80
N ASN A 222 15.97 -12.83 5.14
CA ASN A 222 15.95 -13.44 3.82
C ASN A 222 15.26 -14.81 3.80
N ALA A 223 15.46 -15.63 4.84
CA ALA A 223 14.79 -16.91 4.98
C ALA A 223 13.27 -16.73 5.14
N LEU A 224 12.85 -15.78 5.99
CA LEU A 224 11.43 -15.45 6.19
C LEU A 224 10.81 -14.86 4.91
N ALA A 225 11.49 -13.94 4.24
CA ALA A 225 11.04 -13.35 2.97
C ALA A 225 10.86 -14.43 1.89
N SER A 226 11.83 -15.33 1.76
CA SER A 226 11.80 -16.43 0.80
C SER A 226 10.66 -17.41 1.10
N PHE A 227 10.44 -17.74 2.37
CA PHE A 227 9.33 -18.59 2.79
C PHE A 227 7.97 -17.95 2.43
N ILE A 228 7.76 -16.68 2.81
CA ILE A 228 6.53 -15.94 2.51
C ILE A 228 6.27 -15.85 1.01
N LEU A 229 7.32 -15.62 0.20
CA LEU A 229 7.20 -15.56 -1.25
C LEU A 229 6.80 -16.91 -1.87
N ASN A 230 7.35 -18.01 -1.34
CA ASN A 230 7.00 -19.35 -1.80
C ASN A 230 5.55 -19.73 -1.46
N GLU A 231 5.10 -19.44 -0.23
CA GLU A 231 3.70 -19.61 0.18
C GLU A 231 2.75 -18.79 -0.73
N ALA A 232 3.11 -17.53 -1.02
CA ALA A 232 2.35 -16.67 -1.92
C ALA A 232 2.23 -17.24 -3.34
N ARG A 233 3.32 -17.79 -3.89
CA ARG A 233 3.32 -18.46 -5.20
C ARG A 233 2.40 -19.68 -5.20
N GLY A 234 2.41 -20.47 -4.12
CA GLY A 234 1.49 -21.58 -3.92
C GLY A 234 0.02 -21.15 -4.02
N ILE A 235 -0.36 -20.04 -3.39
CA ILE A 235 -1.72 -19.48 -3.48
C ILE A 235 -2.05 -19.08 -4.92
N MET A 236 -1.15 -18.39 -5.60
CA MET A 236 -1.40 -17.93 -6.97
C MET A 236 -1.66 -19.10 -7.91
N LEU A 237 -0.90 -20.19 -7.76
CA LEU A 237 -1.11 -21.43 -8.51
C LEU A 237 -2.44 -22.09 -8.14
N ALA A 238 -2.75 -22.22 -6.85
CA ALA A 238 -4.00 -22.81 -6.39
C ALA A 238 -5.23 -22.04 -6.90
N LYS A 239 -5.20 -20.70 -6.84
CA LYS A 239 -6.27 -19.85 -7.39
C LYS A 239 -6.45 -20.06 -8.89
N LYS A 240 -5.36 -20.17 -9.66
CA LYS A 240 -5.39 -20.40 -11.11
C LYS A 240 -5.95 -21.78 -11.47
N LEU A 241 -5.71 -22.79 -10.64
CA LEU A 241 -6.22 -24.14 -10.83
C LEU A 241 -7.69 -24.28 -10.42
N LEU A 242 -8.12 -23.55 -9.39
CA LEU A 242 -9.51 -23.55 -8.88
C LEU A 242 -10.45 -22.60 -9.64
N SER A 243 -9.91 -21.70 -10.48
CA SER A 243 -10.69 -20.80 -11.33
C SER A 243 -10.99 -21.37 -12.73
N LYS A 244 -10.76 -22.67 -12.93
CA LYS A 244 -11.22 -23.44 -14.10
C LYS A 244 -12.40 -24.30 -13.69
#